data_AF-A0AAJ1I585-F1
#
_entry.id   AF-A0AAJ1I585-F1
#
_cell.length_a   1.000
_cell.length_b   1.000
_cell.length_c   1.000
_cell.angle_alpha   90.00
_cell.angle_beta   90.00
_cell.angle_gamma   90.00
#
_symmetry.space_group_name_H-M   'P 1'
#
loop_
_entity.id
_entity.type
_entity.pdbx_description
1 polymer ?
#
loop_
_entity_poly.entity_id
_entity_poly.type
_entity_poly.pdbx_seq_one_letter_code
_entity_poly.pdbx_strand_id
1 'polypeptide(L)'
;MAKSYRRLNLFMAKPLGDGQIFADLLADALVDTYPMADTLGIDGALYVRRSAEKRPSWGPLLDEVAGRVIPDLANRSSSAVLLLRVDSDVFAFTFGYGRYLIDQSLFVQDFGLRTALNTLDDKSLRSVDLHTLEDQPVQKKSQAARDSEVGVFGIDILRDVLRAVTGVPKRGVGLRQIAGGDAMFSFGSEMETADFPALARRIKGYYVNDDYKTSFSWVDNVRKVKDNASVDALNAQLLQAVSARNPGVMVTLPEIGTWDTILGFSFTRNKESVRPVIHSADYLATIPDLARLTVESLKRDRLFVHDIDGNVTEHPVYRCIYYEIVDGDKTKIIFDGKWYEVDATFIGRIAETLDLVQISTLSFPPVEVWAEGGKSKIESEGDYNTRAAAAHGYFLLDKKLVKTDRATSSIELCDLLTPAKQLVHVKHRKGGSAGLSHLFAQGGVAAEIMLGDKAFRKKARKVLRGVNPAARDLVPLDTLKSADYEIVFLILGEDSATLKQNLPFFSKVNLSKAFENLTQRGYRVSIAGAPTTQRLTP
;
A
#
# COMPACT_ATOMS: atom_id res chain seq x y z
N MET A 1 -7.95 -40.02 -24.08
CA MET A 1 -6.50 -39.79 -24.30
C MET A 1 -5.83 -39.76 -22.92
N ALA A 2 -4.51 -39.61 -22.81
CA ALA A 2 -3.91 -39.38 -21.48
C ALA A 2 -4.18 -37.93 -21.03
N LYS A 3 -4.70 -37.73 -19.82
CA LYS A 3 -4.92 -36.39 -19.25
C LYS A 3 -3.58 -35.64 -19.18
N SER A 4 -3.52 -34.47 -19.79
CA SER A 4 -2.32 -33.63 -19.80
C SER A 4 -2.36 -32.68 -18.61
N TYR A 5 -1.20 -32.43 -17.99
CA TYR A 5 -1.09 -31.38 -16.98
C TYR A 5 -1.22 -30.00 -17.64
N ARG A 6 -2.13 -29.17 -17.11
CA ARG A 6 -2.41 -27.82 -17.59
C ARG A 6 -2.33 -26.83 -16.43
N ARG A 7 -1.71 -25.67 -16.67
CA ARG A 7 -1.79 -24.49 -15.81
C ARG A 7 -2.88 -23.58 -16.34
N LEU A 8 -3.87 -23.26 -15.50
CA LEU A 8 -5.03 -22.47 -15.90
C LEU A 8 -5.23 -21.28 -14.95
N ASN A 9 -5.79 -20.22 -15.51
CA ASN A 9 -6.28 -19.05 -14.79
C ASN A 9 -7.78 -18.94 -15.07
N LEU A 10 -8.58 -18.85 -14.02
CA LEU A 10 -10.03 -18.82 -14.09
C LEU A 10 -10.57 -17.56 -13.40
N PHE A 11 -11.57 -16.95 -14.04
CA PHE A 11 -12.38 -15.87 -13.49
C PHE A 11 -13.85 -16.26 -13.56
N MET A 12 -14.66 -15.75 -12.63
CA MET A 12 -16.12 -15.90 -12.64
C MET A 12 -16.76 -14.53 -12.92
N ALA A 13 -17.56 -14.44 -13.97
CA ALA A 13 -18.26 -13.22 -14.31
C ALA A 13 -19.38 -12.93 -13.30
N LYS A 14 -19.72 -11.65 -13.12
CA LYS A 14 -20.98 -11.26 -12.49
C LYS A 14 -22.14 -11.73 -13.37
N PRO A 15 -23.36 -11.88 -12.81
CA PRO A 15 -24.53 -12.24 -13.61
C PRO A 15 -24.69 -11.29 -14.81
N LEU A 16 -24.80 -11.87 -16.01
CA LEU A 16 -25.11 -11.11 -17.21
C LEU A 16 -26.54 -10.60 -17.14
N GLY A 17 -26.74 -9.33 -17.47
CA GLY A 17 -28.07 -8.74 -17.64
C GLY A 17 -28.77 -9.22 -18.91
N ASP A 18 -30.05 -8.89 -19.04
CA ASP A 18 -30.85 -9.27 -20.21
C ASP A 18 -30.23 -8.75 -21.50
N GLY A 19 -30.04 -9.65 -22.48
CA GLY A 19 -29.48 -9.33 -23.79
C GLY A 19 -27.95 -9.23 -23.84
N GLN A 20 -27.23 -9.30 -22.71
CA GLN A 20 -25.77 -9.33 -22.71
C GLN A 20 -25.23 -10.67 -23.22
N ILE A 21 -24.19 -10.61 -24.05
CA ILE A 21 -23.52 -11.76 -24.66
C ILE A 21 -22.08 -11.91 -24.13
N PHE A 22 -21.42 -13.03 -24.45
CA PHE A 22 -20.03 -13.25 -24.03
C PHE A 22 -19.07 -12.15 -24.47
N ALA A 23 -19.26 -11.57 -25.66
CA ALA A 23 -18.39 -10.52 -26.19
C ALA A 23 -18.42 -9.24 -25.32
N ASP A 24 -19.51 -8.98 -24.58
CA ASP A 24 -19.63 -7.82 -23.70
C ASP A 24 -18.73 -7.92 -22.45
N LEU A 25 -18.18 -9.11 -22.17
CA LEU A 25 -17.21 -9.33 -21.09
C LEU A 25 -15.77 -9.00 -21.51
N LEU A 26 -15.53 -8.70 -22.78
CA LEU A 26 -14.20 -8.39 -23.30
C LEU A 26 -13.86 -6.91 -23.09
N ALA A 27 -12.57 -6.64 -22.90
CA ALA A 27 -12.05 -5.29 -23.00
C ALA A 27 -12.05 -4.83 -24.47
N ASP A 28 -11.98 -3.52 -24.71
CA ASP A 28 -11.93 -2.94 -26.05
C ASP A 28 -10.65 -3.38 -26.79
N ALA A 29 -10.80 -4.43 -27.61
CA ALA A 29 -9.72 -5.05 -28.36
C ALA A 29 -10.24 -5.73 -29.62
N LEU A 30 -9.44 -5.68 -30.69
CA LEU A 30 -9.70 -6.45 -31.89
C LEU A 30 -9.43 -7.94 -31.63
N VAL A 31 -10.48 -8.75 -31.77
CA VAL A 31 -10.45 -10.20 -31.52
C VAL A 31 -11.01 -10.99 -32.70
N ASP A 32 -10.42 -12.16 -32.92
CA ASP A 32 -11.04 -13.24 -33.69
C ASP A 32 -11.89 -14.08 -32.75
N THR A 33 -13.11 -14.39 -33.19
CA THR A 33 -14.04 -15.25 -32.44
C THR A 33 -14.09 -16.62 -33.08
N TYR A 34 -13.86 -17.66 -32.28
CA TYR A 34 -13.93 -19.05 -32.69
C TYR A 34 -15.06 -19.73 -31.93
N PRO A 35 -16.07 -20.28 -32.63
CA PRO A 35 -17.10 -21.08 -31.99
C PRO A 35 -16.49 -22.35 -31.39
N MET A 36 -17.15 -22.89 -30.36
CA MET A 36 -16.75 -24.16 -29.77
C MET A 36 -16.91 -25.29 -30.79
N ALA A 37 -16.05 -26.30 -30.71
CA ALA A 37 -16.22 -27.50 -31.52
C ALA A 37 -17.50 -28.23 -31.08
N ASP A 38 -18.39 -28.55 -32.03
CA ASP A 38 -19.68 -29.21 -31.77
C ASP A 38 -19.50 -30.52 -30.98
N THR A 39 -18.39 -31.22 -31.20
CA THR A 39 -18.03 -32.48 -30.52
C THR A 39 -17.81 -32.33 -29.01
N LEU A 40 -17.64 -31.11 -28.50
CA LEU A 40 -17.46 -30.84 -27.07
C LEU A 40 -18.80 -30.62 -26.34
N GLY A 41 -19.85 -30.19 -27.03
CA GLY A 41 -21.15 -29.89 -26.42
C GLY A 41 -21.10 -28.81 -25.33
N ILE A 42 -20.16 -27.86 -25.43
CA ILE A 42 -19.94 -26.79 -24.44
C ILE A 42 -20.53 -25.49 -24.97
N ASP A 43 -21.40 -24.84 -24.18
CA ASP A 43 -21.84 -23.46 -24.44
C ASP A 43 -20.70 -22.48 -24.10
N GLY A 44 -20.11 -21.89 -25.13
CA GLY A 44 -18.98 -21.00 -24.98
C GLY A 44 -18.48 -20.41 -26.30
N ALA A 45 -17.44 -19.58 -26.20
CA ALA A 45 -16.70 -19.05 -27.34
C ALA A 45 -15.23 -18.79 -26.95
N LEU A 46 -14.33 -19.04 -27.90
CA LEU A 46 -12.91 -18.71 -27.78
C LEU A 46 -12.62 -17.40 -28.50
N TYR A 47 -12.05 -16.45 -27.79
CA TYR A 47 -11.62 -15.16 -28.34
C TYR A 47 -10.10 -15.08 -28.34
N VAL A 48 -9.52 -14.74 -29.49
CA VAL A 48 -8.07 -14.58 -29.64
C VAL A 48 -7.79 -13.16 -30.11
N ARG A 49 -6.92 -12.44 -29.40
CA ARG A 49 -6.54 -11.08 -29.79
C ARG A 49 -5.79 -11.10 -31.12
N ARG A 50 -6.18 -10.20 -32.03
CA ARG A 50 -5.41 -9.89 -33.24
C ARG A 50 -4.18 -9.04 -32.86
N SER A 51 -3.09 -9.72 -32.52
CA SER A 51 -1.82 -9.05 -32.21
C SER A 51 -1.01 -8.79 -33.47
N ALA A 52 -0.65 -7.53 -33.68
CA ALA A 52 0.34 -7.12 -34.69
C ALA A 52 1.76 -7.28 -34.14
N GLU A 53 2.71 -7.58 -35.03
CA GLU A 53 4.13 -7.51 -34.72
C GLU A 53 4.52 -6.05 -34.46
N LYS A 54 5.23 -5.81 -33.36
CA LYS A 54 5.73 -4.48 -32.99
C LYS A 54 7.23 -4.54 -32.79
N ARG A 55 7.95 -3.59 -33.40
CA ARG A 55 9.38 -3.41 -33.09
C ARG A 55 9.52 -2.98 -31.62
N PRO A 56 10.45 -3.59 -30.85
CA PRO A 56 10.68 -3.19 -29.46
C PRO A 56 11.19 -1.75 -29.37
N SER A 57 10.92 -1.09 -28.25
CA SER A 57 11.28 0.33 -28.00
C SER A 57 12.80 0.56 -28.00
N TRP A 58 13.58 -0.45 -27.63
CA TRP A 58 15.04 -0.44 -27.68
C TRP A 58 15.61 -0.78 -29.06
N GLY A 59 14.78 -1.12 -30.06
CA GLY A 59 15.20 -1.43 -31.42
C GLY A 59 16.01 -0.32 -32.10
N PRO A 60 15.55 0.95 -32.10
CA PRO A 60 16.28 2.07 -32.68
C PRO A 60 17.69 2.27 -32.09
N LEU A 61 17.86 2.02 -30.80
CA LEU A 61 19.17 2.08 -30.14
C LEU A 61 20.14 1.04 -30.75
N LEU A 62 19.67 -0.19 -31.00
CA LEU A 62 20.50 -1.21 -31.62
C LEU A 62 20.77 -0.91 -33.10
N ASP A 63 19.85 -0.25 -33.79
CA ASP A 63 20.05 0.18 -35.17
C ASP A 63 21.19 1.19 -35.27
N GLU A 64 21.27 2.13 -34.33
CA GLU A 64 22.38 3.07 -34.20
C GLU A 64 23.71 2.36 -33.92
N VAL A 65 23.72 1.41 -32.97
CA VAL A 65 24.92 0.61 -32.65
C VAL A 65 25.39 -0.22 -33.85
N ALA A 66 24.45 -0.79 -34.61
CA ALA A 66 24.76 -1.61 -35.78
C ALA A 66 25.05 -0.79 -37.05
N GLY A 67 24.79 0.52 -37.05
CA GLY A 67 24.85 1.39 -38.22
C GLY A 67 23.85 1.02 -39.32
N ARG A 68 22.83 0.22 -39.01
CA ARG A 68 21.79 -0.24 -39.95
C ARG A 68 20.56 -0.70 -39.19
N VAL A 69 19.40 -0.64 -39.84
CA VAL A 69 18.17 -1.24 -39.30
C VAL A 69 18.33 -2.76 -39.23
N ILE A 70 18.20 -3.33 -38.03
CA ILE A 70 18.21 -4.78 -37.82
C ILE A 70 16.88 -5.37 -38.34
N PRO A 71 16.91 -6.26 -39.35
CA PRO A 71 15.71 -6.87 -39.91
C PRO A 71 15.04 -7.82 -38.90
N ASP A 72 13.73 -8.00 -39.05
CA ASP A 72 12.90 -8.97 -38.30
C ASP A 72 12.91 -8.83 -36.76
N LEU A 73 13.45 -7.73 -36.24
CA LEU A 73 13.42 -7.42 -34.82
C LEU A 73 12.01 -6.95 -34.42
N ALA A 74 11.17 -7.88 -33.99
CA ALA A 74 9.80 -7.63 -33.57
C ALA A 74 9.33 -8.56 -32.44
N ASN A 75 8.41 -8.04 -31.62
CA ASN A 75 7.70 -8.76 -30.58
C ASN A 75 6.24 -9.00 -30.99
N ARG A 76 5.70 -10.17 -30.64
CA ARG A 76 4.26 -10.49 -30.77
C ARG A 76 3.75 -11.17 -29.51
N SER A 77 2.88 -10.48 -28.76
CA SER A 77 2.23 -11.05 -27.58
C SER A 77 0.98 -11.85 -27.97
N SER A 78 0.81 -13.03 -27.37
CA SER A 78 -0.39 -13.86 -27.55
C SER A 78 -1.37 -13.66 -26.39
N SER A 79 -2.65 -13.50 -26.70
CA SER A 79 -3.71 -13.30 -25.73
C SER A 79 -4.98 -14.00 -26.19
N ALA A 80 -5.53 -14.86 -25.35
CA ALA A 80 -6.79 -15.54 -25.62
C ALA A 80 -7.62 -15.72 -24.35
N VAL A 81 -8.94 -15.75 -24.51
CA VAL A 81 -9.89 -16.08 -23.46
C VAL A 81 -10.94 -17.04 -23.98
N LEU A 82 -11.17 -18.11 -23.22
CA LEU A 82 -12.26 -19.05 -23.42
C LEU A 82 -13.37 -18.68 -22.43
N LEU A 83 -14.49 -18.16 -22.95
CA LEU A 83 -15.69 -17.87 -22.17
C LEU A 83 -16.64 -19.06 -22.27
N LEU A 84 -17.11 -19.54 -21.12
CA LEU A 84 -17.95 -20.73 -21.01
C LEU A 84 -19.12 -20.45 -20.09
N ARG A 85 -20.33 -20.82 -20.52
CA ARG A 85 -21.49 -20.89 -19.63
C ARG A 85 -21.58 -22.27 -19.01
N VAL A 86 -21.63 -22.31 -17.69
CA VAL A 86 -21.78 -23.54 -16.92
C VAL A 86 -22.90 -23.31 -15.92
N ASP A 87 -23.98 -24.06 -16.09
CA ASP A 87 -25.24 -23.84 -15.39
C ASP A 87 -25.75 -22.41 -15.67
N SER A 88 -25.85 -21.53 -14.65
CA SER A 88 -26.27 -20.13 -14.81
C SER A 88 -25.12 -19.12 -14.93
N ASP A 89 -23.87 -19.55 -14.68
CA ASP A 89 -22.73 -18.63 -14.55
C ASP A 89 -21.83 -18.67 -15.77
N VAL A 90 -21.11 -17.57 -15.98
CA VAL A 90 -20.10 -17.46 -17.03
C VAL A 90 -18.71 -17.44 -16.42
N PHE A 91 -17.82 -18.24 -17.00
CA PHE A 91 -16.44 -18.39 -16.57
C PHE A 91 -15.49 -17.99 -17.69
N ALA A 92 -14.37 -17.35 -17.35
CA ALA A 92 -13.31 -17.00 -18.29
C ALA A 92 -12.02 -17.77 -17.95
N PHE A 93 -11.59 -18.64 -18.87
CA PHE A 93 -10.26 -19.24 -18.83
C PHE A 93 -9.33 -18.41 -19.71
N THR A 94 -8.33 -17.78 -19.10
CA THR A 94 -7.42 -16.86 -19.80
C THR A 94 -6.07 -17.50 -20.09
N PHE A 95 -5.51 -17.21 -21.26
CA PHE A 95 -4.22 -17.74 -21.73
C PHE A 95 -3.29 -16.60 -22.18
N GLY A 96 -1.99 -16.72 -21.89
CA GLY A 96 -1.02 -15.65 -22.15
C GLY A 96 -1.45 -14.35 -21.47
N TYR A 97 -1.55 -13.27 -22.25
CA TYR A 97 -2.04 -11.96 -21.78
C TYR A 97 -3.59 -11.86 -21.71
N GLY A 98 -4.31 -12.99 -21.74
CA GLY A 98 -5.77 -13.07 -21.78
C GLY A 98 -6.49 -12.38 -20.61
N ARG A 99 -5.84 -12.24 -19.45
CA ARG A 99 -6.42 -11.50 -18.30
C ARG A 99 -6.67 -10.02 -18.57
N TYR A 100 -5.97 -9.45 -19.57
CA TYR A 100 -6.15 -8.09 -20.03
C TYR A 100 -7.09 -8.00 -21.25
N LEU A 101 -7.57 -9.15 -21.76
CA LEU A 101 -8.55 -9.21 -22.84
C LEU A 101 -10.00 -9.17 -22.31
N ILE A 102 -10.19 -9.33 -21.00
CA ILE A 102 -11.48 -9.24 -20.33
C ILE A 102 -11.61 -7.92 -19.59
N ASP A 103 -12.82 -7.35 -19.53
CA ASP A 103 -13.12 -6.26 -18.62
C ASP A 103 -13.28 -6.83 -17.21
N GLN A 104 -12.19 -6.79 -16.44
CA GLN A 104 -12.15 -7.32 -15.08
C GLN A 104 -13.20 -6.70 -14.16
N SER A 105 -13.73 -5.51 -14.45
CA SER A 105 -14.79 -4.88 -13.64
C SER A 105 -16.10 -5.68 -13.67
N LEU A 106 -16.32 -6.48 -14.72
CA LEU A 106 -17.46 -7.36 -14.90
C LEU A 106 -17.28 -8.73 -14.21
N PHE A 107 -16.14 -8.97 -13.57
CA PHE A 107 -15.84 -10.22 -12.86
C PHE A 107 -15.94 -10.06 -11.33
N VAL A 108 -16.15 -11.18 -10.65
CA VAL A 108 -16.32 -11.26 -9.20
C VAL A 108 -14.95 -11.08 -8.52
N GLN A 109 -14.77 -9.94 -7.84
CA GLN A 109 -13.48 -9.46 -7.34
C GLN A 109 -12.90 -10.23 -6.14
N ASP A 110 -13.64 -11.12 -5.49
CA ASP A 110 -13.10 -11.97 -4.41
C ASP A 110 -13.07 -13.45 -4.79
N PHE A 111 -13.42 -13.78 -6.03
CA PHE A 111 -13.50 -15.14 -6.53
C PHE A 111 -12.16 -15.85 -6.39
N GLY A 112 -11.08 -15.23 -6.85
CA GLY A 112 -9.74 -15.80 -6.83
C GLY A 112 -9.24 -16.08 -5.43
N LEU A 113 -9.25 -15.05 -4.60
CA LEU A 113 -8.73 -15.12 -3.24
C LEU A 113 -9.54 -16.08 -2.37
N ARG A 114 -10.88 -15.95 -2.35
CA ARG A 114 -11.74 -16.79 -1.51
C ARG A 114 -11.67 -18.26 -1.92
N THR A 115 -11.67 -18.54 -3.23
CA THR A 115 -11.53 -19.92 -3.75
C THR A 115 -10.20 -20.53 -3.32
N ALA A 116 -9.10 -19.76 -3.37
CA ALA A 116 -7.80 -20.24 -2.88
C ALA A 116 -7.83 -20.52 -1.39
N LEU A 117 -8.33 -19.61 -0.56
CA LEU A 117 -8.39 -19.83 0.89
C LEU A 117 -9.26 -21.05 1.28
N ASN A 118 -10.35 -21.30 0.55
CA ASN A 118 -11.17 -22.50 0.77
C ASN A 118 -10.47 -23.80 0.36
N THR A 119 -9.50 -23.74 -0.56
CA THR A 119 -8.84 -24.93 -1.12
C THR A 119 -7.46 -25.22 -0.52
N LEU A 120 -6.78 -24.23 0.03
CA LEU A 120 -5.41 -24.32 0.55
C LEU A 120 -5.33 -24.90 1.96
N ASP A 121 -4.31 -25.73 2.20
CA ASP A 121 -3.94 -26.14 3.57
C ASP A 121 -3.24 -24.97 4.26
N ASP A 122 -3.69 -24.62 5.47
CA ASP A 122 -3.25 -23.46 6.26
C ASP A 122 -1.82 -23.56 6.75
N LYS A 123 -1.21 -24.75 6.66
CA LYS A 123 0.20 -25.02 6.96
C LYS A 123 1.08 -25.13 5.72
N SER A 124 0.52 -24.84 4.55
CA SER A 124 1.18 -25.10 3.26
C SER A 124 1.33 -23.88 2.36
N LEU A 125 1.20 -22.69 2.93
CA LEU A 125 1.37 -21.45 2.19
C LEU A 125 2.84 -21.30 1.76
N ARG A 126 3.02 -20.83 0.53
CA ARG A 126 4.33 -20.54 -0.08
C ARG A 126 4.57 -19.06 -0.23
N SER A 127 3.53 -18.30 -0.57
CA SER A 127 3.63 -16.86 -0.75
C SER A 127 2.32 -16.18 -0.37
N VAL A 128 2.44 -15.00 0.23
CA VAL A 128 1.33 -14.10 0.54
C VAL A 128 1.66 -12.71 0.02
N ASP A 129 0.67 -12.10 -0.61
CA ASP A 129 0.71 -10.69 -0.99
C ASP A 129 -0.21 -9.94 -0.04
N LEU A 130 0.34 -8.94 0.65
CA LEU A 130 -0.33 -8.14 1.66
C LEU A 130 -0.33 -6.69 1.24
N HIS A 131 -1.36 -5.97 1.67
CA HIS A 131 -1.38 -4.52 1.64
C HIS A 131 -1.48 -4.02 3.08
N THR A 132 -0.40 -3.44 3.59
CA THR A 132 -0.39 -2.86 4.93
C THR A 132 -1.00 -1.47 4.85
N LEU A 133 -2.14 -1.29 5.51
CA LEU A 133 -2.80 -0.01 5.67
C LEU A 133 -1.98 0.83 6.68
N GLU A 134 -1.33 1.89 6.19
CA GLU A 134 -0.54 2.85 6.96
C GLU A 134 -0.58 4.22 6.27
N ASP A 135 0.04 5.24 6.87
CA ASP A 135 0.15 6.60 6.31
C ASP A 135 0.73 6.61 4.89
N GLN A 136 1.70 5.72 4.65
CA GLN A 136 2.18 5.38 3.33
C GLN A 136 1.83 3.91 3.10
N PRO A 137 0.86 3.60 2.23
CA PRO A 137 0.46 2.22 2.00
C PRO A 137 1.64 1.43 1.42
N VAL A 138 1.93 0.28 2.02
CA VAL A 138 2.99 -0.61 1.56
C VAL A 138 2.39 -1.91 1.07
N GLN A 139 2.65 -2.24 -0.19
CA GLN A 139 2.36 -3.56 -0.72
C GLN A 139 3.56 -4.46 -0.46
N LYS A 140 3.33 -5.60 0.18
CA LYS A 140 4.37 -6.56 0.57
C LYS A 140 4.11 -7.89 -0.09
N LYS A 141 5.15 -8.49 -0.66
CA LYS A 141 5.15 -9.89 -1.07
C LYS A 141 6.14 -10.65 -0.21
N SER A 142 5.63 -11.63 0.53
CA SER A 142 6.44 -12.52 1.35
C SER A 142 6.40 -13.91 0.75
N GLN A 143 7.57 -14.57 0.71
CA GLN A 143 7.70 -15.93 0.21
C GLN A 143 8.50 -16.77 1.22
N ALA A 144 7.95 -17.92 1.57
CA ALA A 144 8.61 -18.89 2.43
C ALA A 144 9.46 -19.85 1.59
N ALA A 145 10.61 -20.27 2.13
CA ALA A 145 11.50 -21.24 1.49
C ALA A 145 10.87 -22.64 1.37
N ARG A 146 9.89 -22.94 2.23
CA ARG A 146 9.12 -24.18 2.28
C ARG A 146 7.66 -23.88 2.59
N ASP A 147 6.82 -24.86 2.33
CA ASP A 147 5.40 -24.86 2.73
C ASP A 147 5.29 -24.54 4.22
N SER A 148 4.56 -23.47 4.56
CA SER A 148 4.58 -22.85 5.89
C SER A 148 3.19 -22.37 6.31
N GLU A 149 2.99 -22.24 7.61
CA GLU A 149 1.79 -21.64 8.18
C GLU A 149 1.78 -20.10 8.09
N VAL A 150 0.59 -19.52 8.22
CA VAL A 150 0.37 -18.06 8.14
C VAL A 150 1.29 -17.26 9.07
N GLY A 151 1.56 -17.76 10.27
CA GLY A 151 2.38 -17.07 11.27
C GLY A 151 3.82 -16.79 10.81
N VAL A 152 4.36 -17.59 9.88
CA VAL A 152 5.72 -17.41 9.33
C VAL A 152 5.85 -16.13 8.51
N PHE A 153 4.74 -15.62 7.95
CA PHE A 153 4.74 -14.45 7.09
C PHE A 153 4.69 -13.12 7.85
N GLY A 154 4.57 -13.15 9.19
CA GLY A 154 4.62 -11.95 10.03
C GLY A 154 3.46 -10.98 9.81
N ILE A 155 2.26 -11.52 9.53
CA ILE A 155 1.06 -10.73 9.20
C ILE A 155 0.57 -9.97 10.43
N ASP A 156 0.37 -8.66 10.28
CA ASP A 156 -0.32 -7.83 11.26
C ASP A 156 -1.83 -7.86 11.00
N ILE A 157 -2.55 -8.68 11.76
CA ILE A 157 -4.00 -8.91 11.61
C ILE A 157 -4.87 -7.65 11.72
N LEU A 158 -4.32 -6.53 12.17
CA LEU A 158 -5.04 -5.26 12.37
C LEU A 158 -4.85 -4.30 11.18
N ARG A 159 -3.77 -4.46 10.40
CA ARG A 159 -3.40 -3.52 9.32
C ARG A 159 -3.22 -4.17 7.96
N ASP A 160 -2.90 -5.47 7.93
CA ASP A 160 -2.61 -6.17 6.69
C ASP A 160 -3.89 -6.71 6.05
N VAL A 161 -4.18 -6.22 4.85
CA VAL A 161 -5.22 -6.76 3.97
C VAL A 161 -4.57 -7.84 3.09
N LEU A 162 -5.05 -9.08 3.19
CA LEU A 162 -4.60 -10.16 2.31
C LEU A 162 -5.10 -9.91 0.88
N ARG A 163 -4.18 -9.93 -0.09
CA ARG A 163 -4.46 -9.63 -1.51
C ARG A 163 -4.34 -10.84 -2.40
N ALA A 164 -3.32 -11.65 -2.17
CA ALA A 164 -3.14 -12.91 -2.86
C ALA A 164 -2.46 -13.93 -1.95
N VAL A 165 -2.69 -15.20 -2.26
CA VAL A 165 -2.07 -16.32 -1.57
C VAL A 165 -1.69 -17.39 -2.57
N THR A 166 -0.55 -18.04 -2.36
CA THR A 166 -0.10 -19.21 -3.12
C THR A 166 0.25 -20.32 -2.14
N GLY A 167 -0.16 -21.56 -2.42
CA GLY A 167 0.14 -22.69 -1.57
C GLY A 167 -0.27 -24.04 -2.15
N VAL A 168 -0.27 -25.05 -1.29
CA VAL A 168 -0.65 -26.42 -1.65
C VAL A 168 -2.11 -26.68 -1.22
N PRO A 169 -2.91 -27.38 -2.05
CA PRO A 169 -4.26 -27.73 -1.67
C PRO A 169 -4.35 -28.66 -0.46
N LYS A 170 -5.44 -28.57 0.30
CA LYS A 170 -5.85 -29.58 1.30
C LYS A 170 -6.03 -30.94 0.65
N ARG A 171 -5.88 -32.01 1.45
CA ARG A 171 -6.17 -33.38 1.00
C ARG A 171 -7.60 -33.47 0.46
N GLY A 172 -7.76 -34.08 -0.72
CA GLY A 172 -9.06 -34.23 -1.39
C GLY A 172 -9.35 -33.15 -2.45
N VAL A 173 -8.63 -32.03 -2.43
CA VAL A 173 -8.71 -31.04 -3.52
C VAL A 173 -7.85 -31.51 -4.69
N GLY A 174 -8.49 -31.96 -5.76
CA GLY A 174 -7.85 -32.48 -6.99
C GLY A 174 -7.20 -31.41 -7.88
N LEU A 175 -6.55 -30.40 -7.30
CA LEU A 175 -5.82 -29.32 -7.97
C LEU A 175 -4.36 -29.32 -7.52
N ARG A 176 -3.48 -28.54 -8.16
CA ARG A 176 -2.07 -28.39 -7.80
C ARG A 176 -1.63 -26.93 -7.89
N GLN A 177 -0.61 -26.52 -7.13
CA GLN A 177 0.03 -25.19 -7.24
C GLN A 177 -0.98 -24.03 -7.18
N ILE A 178 -1.87 -24.02 -6.18
CA ILE A 178 -2.96 -23.04 -6.15
C ILE A 178 -2.40 -21.65 -5.86
N ALA A 179 -2.83 -20.67 -6.64
CA ALA A 179 -2.66 -19.25 -6.33
C ALA A 179 -4.00 -18.55 -6.54
N GLY A 180 -4.38 -17.68 -5.63
CA GLY A 180 -5.59 -16.87 -5.76
C GLY A 180 -5.31 -15.45 -5.34
N GLY A 181 -5.81 -14.50 -6.13
CA GLY A 181 -5.83 -13.09 -5.77
C GLY A 181 -7.03 -12.43 -6.42
N ASP A 182 -7.59 -11.41 -5.77
CA ASP A 182 -8.75 -10.63 -6.25
C ASP A 182 -9.75 -11.52 -7.06
N ALA A 183 -9.92 -11.27 -8.37
CA ALA A 183 -10.81 -12.04 -9.24
C ALA A 183 -10.18 -13.32 -9.86
N MET A 184 -8.87 -13.48 -9.84
CA MET A 184 -8.15 -14.54 -10.56
C MET A 184 -7.85 -15.75 -9.67
N PHE A 185 -8.30 -16.93 -10.09
CA PHE A 185 -7.92 -18.21 -9.49
C PHE A 185 -7.01 -19.00 -10.43
N SER A 186 -5.76 -19.25 -10.01
CA SER A 186 -4.75 -19.98 -10.78
C SER A 186 -4.45 -21.34 -10.18
N PHE A 187 -4.47 -22.39 -11.00
CA PHE A 187 -4.26 -23.75 -10.52
C PHE A 187 -3.72 -24.66 -11.64
N GLY A 188 -3.06 -25.74 -11.22
CA GLY A 188 -2.66 -26.86 -12.07
C GLY A 188 -3.69 -27.99 -11.98
N SER A 189 -4.01 -28.62 -13.10
CA SER A 189 -4.88 -29.80 -13.15
C SER A 189 -4.46 -30.73 -14.27
N GLU A 190 -4.60 -32.03 -14.07
CA GLU A 190 -4.57 -33.01 -15.16
C GLU A 190 -5.98 -33.10 -15.74
N MET A 191 -6.14 -32.80 -17.03
CA MET A 191 -7.47 -32.72 -17.66
C MET A 191 -7.43 -32.94 -19.17
N GLU A 192 -8.61 -33.23 -19.74
CA GLU A 192 -8.91 -33.18 -21.18
C GLU A 192 -9.76 -31.94 -21.51
N THR A 193 -9.94 -31.63 -22.79
CA THR A 193 -10.74 -30.49 -23.24
C THR A 193 -12.21 -30.59 -22.81
N ALA A 194 -12.78 -31.79 -22.75
CA ALA A 194 -14.16 -32.00 -22.28
C ALA A 194 -14.35 -31.72 -20.77
N ASP A 195 -13.28 -31.61 -19.98
CA ASP A 195 -13.36 -31.44 -18.52
C ASP A 195 -13.65 -29.99 -18.10
N PHE A 196 -13.58 -28.99 -19.00
CA PHE A 196 -13.75 -27.57 -18.65
C PHE A 196 -15.03 -27.26 -17.85
N PRO A 197 -16.24 -27.73 -18.25
CA PRO A 197 -17.45 -27.45 -17.50
C PRO A 197 -17.46 -28.07 -16.09
N ALA A 198 -17.00 -29.33 -15.97
CA ALA A 198 -16.92 -30.01 -14.69
C ALA A 198 -15.92 -29.32 -13.74
N LEU A 199 -14.80 -28.84 -14.29
CA LEU A 199 -13.78 -28.09 -13.56
C LEU A 199 -14.32 -26.75 -13.05
N ALA A 200 -15.01 -25.98 -13.90
CA ALA A 200 -15.64 -24.71 -13.52
C ALA A 200 -16.67 -24.91 -12.40
N ARG A 201 -17.54 -25.92 -12.52
CA ARG A 201 -18.54 -26.27 -11.48
C ARG A 201 -17.88 -26.62 -10.16
N ARG A 202 -16.82 -27.42 -10.19
CA ARG A 202 -16.05 -27.79 -8.98
C ARG A 202 -15.43 -26.57 -8.31
N ILE A 203 -14.85 -25.66 -9.10
CA ILE A 203 -14.21 -24.45 -8.57
C ILE A 203 -15.24 -23.48 -7.98
N LYS A 204 -16.39 -23.31 -8.63
CA LYS A 204 -17.53 -22.57 -8.04
C LYS A 204 -17.93 -23.16 -6.69
N GLY A 205 -17.96 -24.50 -6.56
CA GLY A 205 -18.21 -25.19 -5.30
C GLY A 205 -17.24 -24.79 -4.19
N TYR A 206 -15.95 -24.63 -4.51
CA TYR A 206 -14.97 -24.12 -3.54
C TYR A 206 -15.16 -22.64 -3.21
N TYR A 207 -15.56 -21.80 -4.17
CA TYR A 207 -15.81 -20.38 -3.94
C TYR A 207 -16.94 -20.13 -2.93
N VAL A 208 -18.05 -20.88 -3.04
CA VAL A 208 -19.24 -20.67 -2.20
C VAL A 208 -19.09 -21.21 -0.77
N ASN A 209 -18.01 -21.94 -0.49
CA ASN A 209 -17.73 -22.47 0.84
C ASN A 209 -17.23 -21.38 1.81
N ASP A 210 -17.32 -21.66 3.10
CA ASP A 210 -16.86 -20.84 4.21
C ASP A 210 -15.80 -21.54 5.08
N ASP A 211 -15.32 -22.73 4.67
CA ASP A 211 -14.25 -23.47 5.34
C ASP A 211 -12.99 -22.63 5.63
N TYR A 212 -12.70 -21.63 4.81
CA TYR A 212 -11.56 -20.75 5.07
C TYR A 212 -11.66 -20.03 6.42
N LYS A 213 -12.87 -19.76 6.93
CA LYS A 213 -13.07 -19.04 8.19
C LYS A 213 -12.53 -19.79 9.41
N THR A 214 -12.31 -21.10 9.33
CA THR A 214 -11.72 -21.86 10.45
C THR A 214 -10.24 -21.55 10.64
N SER A 215 -9.51 -21.34 9.55
CA SER A 215 -8.04 -21.20 9.55
C SER A 215 -7.56 -19.81 9.14
N PHE A 216 -8.40 -19.04 8.46
CA PHE A 216 -8.09 -17.75 7.86
C PHE A 216 -9.14 -16.68 8.20
N SER A 217 -9.87 -16.81 9.32
CA SER A 217 -10.87 -15.82 9.77
C SER A 217 -10.32 -14.41 9.87
N TRP A 218 -9.03 -14.26 10.18
CA TRP A 218 -8.36 -12.96 10.27
C TRP A 218 -8.37 -12.17 8.95
N VAL A 219 -8.54 -12.84 7.79
CA VAL A 219 -8.64 -12.18 6.48
C VAL A 219 -9.87 -11.27 6.41
N ASP A 220 -10.91 -11.56 7.19
CA ASP A 220 -12.15 -10.78 7.25
C ASP A 220 -12.08 -9.62 8.27
N ASN A 221 -10.96 -9.45 8.99
CA ASN A 221 -10.83 -8.41 10.04
C ASN A 221 -10.91 -6.98 9.48
N VAL A 222 -10.44 -6.76 8.25
CA VAL A 222 -10.61 -5.47 7.57
C VAL A 222 -11.95 -5.49 6.82
N ARG A 223 -12.95 -4.82 7.40
CA ARG A 223 -14.32 -4.87 6.90
C ARG A 223 -14.48 -4.02 5.65
N LYS A 224 -14.68 -4.67 4.51
CA LYS A 224 -15.10 -3.99 3.29
C LYS A 224 -16.49 -3.35 3.50
N VAL A 225 -16.63 -2.07 3.16
CA VAL A 225 -17.94 -1.40 3.09
C VAL A 225 -18.67 -1.94 1.85
N LYS A 226 -19.85 -2.54 2.08
CA LYS A 226 -20.60 -3.26 1.03
C LYS A 226 -21.89 -2.56 0.61
N ASP A 227 -22.45 -1.70 1.46
CA ASP A 227 -23.70 -1.03 1.15
C ASP A 227 -23.47 0.15 0.18
N ASN A 228 -24.29 0.20 -0.86
CA ASN A 228 -24.11 1.18 -1.93
C ASN A 228 -24.26 2.61 -1.43
N ALA A 229 -25.18 2.87 -0.49
CA ALA A 229 -25.40 4.21 0.06
C ALA A 229 -24.16 4.78 0.76
N SER A 230 -23.48 3.98 1.59
CA SER A 230 -22.22 4.40 2.23
C SER A 230 -21.09 4.52 1.23
N VAL A 231 -20.99 3.60 0.25
CA VAL A 231 -19.98 3.70 -0.82
C VAL A 231 -20.16 5.00 -1.62
N ASP A 232 -21.40 5.36 -1.96
CA ASP A 232 -21.70 6.58 -2.71
C ASP A 232 -21.40 7.85 -1.88
N ALA A 233 -21.70 7.83 -0.59
CA ALA A 233 -21.35 8.91 0.33
C ALA A 233 -19.83 9.09 0.47
N LEU A 234 -19.07 7.99 0.60
CA LEU A 234 -17.61 8.02 0.67
C LEU A 234 -16.99 8.48 -0.67
N ASN A 235 -17.57 8.04 -1.78
CA ASN A 235 -17.20 8.49 -3.12
C ASN A 235 -17.42 9.99 -3.31
N ALA A 236 -18.50 10.56 -2.77
CA ALA A 236 -18.72 12.01 -2.79
C ALA A 236 -17.64 12.76 -2.00
N GLN A 237 -17.24 12.26 -0.83
CA GLN A 237 -16.14 12.83 -0.04
C GLN A 237 -14.79 12.71 -0.77
N LEU A 238 -14.52 11.57 -1.42
CA LEU A 238 -13.33 11.41 -2.26
C LEU A 238 -13.30 12.44 -3.39
N LEU A 239 -14.42 12.68 -4.07
CA LEU A 239 -14.49 13.70 -5.12
C LEU A 239 -14.20 15.09 -4.56
N GLN A 240 -14.77 15.46 -3.41
CA GLN A 240 -14.47 16.74 -2.76
C GLN A 240 -12.98 16.89 -2.46
N ALA A 241 -12.33 15.84 -1.95
CA ALA A 241 -10.90 15.83 -1.68
C ALA A 241 -10.06 15.97 -2.95
N VAL A 242 -10.43 15.26 -4.03
CA VAL A 242 -9.78 15.36 -5.34
C VAL A 242 -9.93 16.77 -5.92
N SER A 243 -11.14 17.35 -5.86
CA SER A 243 -11.41 18.71 -6.34
C SER A 243 -10.64 19.76 -5.56
N ALA A 244 -10.44 19.56 -4.26
CA ALA A 244 -9.62 20.41 -3.40
C ALA A 244 -8.11 20.18 -3.55
N ARG A 245 -7.67 19.26 -4.43
CA ARG A 245 -6.27 18.84 -4.58
C ARG A 245 -5.65 18.42 -3.22
N ASN A 246 -6.43 17.71 -2.42
CA ASN A 246 -5.99 17.25 -1.11
C ASN A 246 -4.73 16.37 -1.27
N PRO A 247 -3.60 16.72 -0.61
CA PRO A 247 -2.35 15.98 -0.73
C PRO A 247 -2.42 14.54 -0.18
N GLY A 248 -3.44 14.22 0.61
CA GLY A 248 -3.69 12.85 1.08
C GLY A 248 -4.23 11.91 0.01
N VAL A 249 -4.69 12.42 -1.14
CA VAL A 249 -5.11 11.56 -2.26
C VAL A 249 -3.88 11.09 -3.04
N MET A 250 -3.58 9.80 -2.95
CA MET A 250 -2.47 9.18 -3.65
C MET A 250 -2.95 8.34 -4.84
N VAL A 251 -2.20 8.37 -5.95
CA VAL A 251 -2.38 7.43 -7.07
C VAL A 251 -1.21 6.47 -7.09
N THR A 252 -1.49 5.16 -7.10
CA THR A 252 -0.50 4.08 -7.05
C THR A 252 -0.98 2.85 -7.84
N LEU A 253 -0.12 1.86 -8.06
CA LEU A 253 -0.54 0.60 -8.69
C LEU A 253 -1.47 -0.18 -7.77
N PRO A 254 -2.55 -0.81 -8.28
CA PRO A 254 -3.45 -1.63 -7.48
C PRO A 254 -2.88 -3.01 -7.12
N GLU A 255 -1.79 -3.42 -7.78
CA GLU A 255 -1.07 -4.67 -7.57
C GLU A 255 0.45 -4.43 -7.50
N ILE A 256 1.18 -5.40 -6.94
CA ILE A 256 2.64 -5.33 -6.82
C ILE A 256 3.24 -5.35 -8.22
N GLY A 257 3.85 -4.23 -8.62
CA GLY A 257 4.48 -4.08 -9.93
C GLY A 257 5.79 -4.85 -10.05
N THR A 258 6.02 -5.42 -11.23
CA THR A 258 7.30 -6.02 -11.64
C THR A 258 8.21 -4.92 -12.19
N TRP A 259 8.79 -4.11 -11.30
CA TRP A 259 9.47 -2.85 -11.63
C TRP A 259 10.62 -2.98 -12.64
N ASP A 260 11.28 -4.13 -12.72
CA ASP A 260 12.34 -4.42 -13.71
C ASP A 260 11.83 -4.51 -15.15
N THR A 261 10.52 -4.76 -15.33
CA THR A 261 9.87 -4.80 -16.65
C THR A 261 9.15 -3.51 -17.01
N ILE A 262 8.97 -2.58 -16.06
CA ILE A 262 8.20 -1.35 -16.26
C ILE A 262 9.12 -0.26 -16.83
N LEU A 263 8.77 0.24 -18.01
CA LEU A 263 9.40 1.41 -18.62
C LEU A 263 8.89 2.72 -18.00
N GLY A 264 7.59 2.80 -17.71
CA GLY A 264 6.99 3.98 -17.09
C GLY A 264 5.47 4.01 -17.13
N PHE A 265 4.91 5.17 -16.80
CA PHE A 265 3.48 5.39 -16.56
C PHE A 265 2.95 6.60 -17.32
N SER A 266 1.67 6.58 -17.64
CA SER A 266 0.95 7.73 -18.22
C SER A 266 -0.56 7.65 -17.88
N PHE A 267 -1.32 8.71 -18.15
CA PHE A 267 -2.77 8.74 -17.92
C PHE A 267 -3.57 8.97 -19.21
N THR A 268 -4.89 8.69 -19.19
CA THR A 268 -5.82 8.84 -20.33
C THR A 268 -5.62 10.13 -21.14
N ARG A 269 -5.45 11.27 -20.47
CA ARG A 269 -5.40 12.59 -21.13
C ARG A 269 -3.99 13.00 -21.57
N ASN A 270 -2.96 12.21 -21.26
CA ASN A 270 -1.56 12.48 -21.60
C ASN A 270 -0.79 11.18 -21.88
N LYS A 271 -1.41 10.22 -22.58
CA LYS A 271 -0.89 8.85 -22.78
C LYS A 271 0.53 8.79 -23.35
N GLU A 272 0.89 9.72 -24.22
CA GLU A 272 2.22 9.79 -24.84
C GLU A 272 3.31 10.33 -23.90
N SER A 273 2.92 11.00 -22.80
CA SER A 273 3.85 11.58 -21.83
C SER A 273 4.25 10.54 -20.77
N VAL A 274 5.03 9.54 -21.18
CA VAL A 274 5.54 8.50 -20.27
C VAL A 274 6.47 9.10 -19.21
N ARG A 275 6.24 8.74 -17.95
CA ARG A 275 7.05 9.13 -16.79
C ARG A 275 7.56 7.90 -16.05
N PRO A 276 8.77 7.93 -15.47
CA PRO A 276 9.33 6.77 -14.77
C PRO A 276 8.62 6.47 -13.44
N VAL A 277 7.92 7.45 -12.85
CA VAL A 277 7.26 7.34 -11.54
C VAL A 277 5.85 7.90 -11.62
N ILE A 278 4.95 7.35 -10.82
CA ILE A 278 3.58 7.85 -10.66
C ILE A 278 3.59 9.04 -9.69
N HIS A 279 3.14 10.20 -10.16
CA HIS A 279 2.84 11.34 -9.30
C HIS A 279 1.35 11.67 -9.39
N SER A 280 0.63 11.71 -8.26
CA SER A 280 -0.80 12.06 -8.23
C SER A 280 -1.07 13.42 -8.88
N ALA A 281 -0.15 14.37 -8.71
CA ALA A 281 -0.24 15.71 -9.28
C ALA A 281 -0.29 15.69 -10.81
N ASP A 282 0.41 14.75 -11.46
CA ASP A 282 0.42 14.61 -12.91
C ASP A 282 -0.97 14.23 -13.43
N TYR A 283 -1.65 13.31 -12.74
CA TYR A 283 -3.05 12.97 -13.08
C TYR A 283 -3.97 14.17 -12.89
N LEU A 284 -3.94 14.80 -11.71
CA LEU A 284 -4.82 15.93 -11.37
C LEU A 284 -4.62 17.13 -12.29
N ALA A 285 -3.39 17.37 -12.77
CA ALA A 285 -3.08 18.43 -13.72
C ALA A 285 -3.71 18.20 -15.10
N THR A 286 -4.04 16.95 -15.46
CA THR A 286 -4.72 16.66 -16.74
C THR A 286 -6.21 16.95 -16.73
N ILE A 287 -6.83 17.15 -15.56
CA ILE A 287 -8.28 17.35 -15.43
C ILE A 287 -8.61 18.84 -15.63
N PRO A 288 -9.32 19.23 -16.71
CA PRO A 288 -9.55 20.64 -17.02
C PRO A 288 -10.48 21.34 -16.02
N ASP A 289 -11.51 20.63 -15.56
CA ASP A 289 -12.49 21.11 -14.61
C ASP A 289 -12.68 20.07 -13.50
N LEU A 290 -11.94 20.25 -12.41
CA LEU A 290 -12.01 19.41 -11.22
C LEU A 290 -13.37 19.51 -10.51
N ALA A 291 -14.14 20.58 -10.71
CA ALA A 291 -15.45 20.74 -10.07
C ALA A 291 -16.54 19.89 -10.76
N ARG A 292 -16.33 19.51 -12.03
CA ARG A 292 -17.22 18.61 -12.78
C ARG A 292 -16.79 17.14 -12.76
N LEU A 293 -15.71 16.81 -12.04
CA LEU A 293 -15.22 15.44 -11.96
C LEU A 293 -16.26 14.54 -11.27
N THR A 294 -16.56 13.40 -11.89
CA THR A 294 -17.46 12.38 -11.33
C THR A 294 -16.70 11.10 -11.00
N VAL A 295 -17.28 10.25 -10.15
CA VAL A 295 -16.71 8.92 -9.86
C VAL A 295 -16.65 8.07 -11.12
N GLU A 296 -17.64 8.18 -11.99
CA GLU A 296 -17.62 7.49 -13.28
C GLU A 296 -16.48 7.98 -14.19
N SER A 297 -16.09 9.26 -14.06
CA SER A 297 -14.89 9.75 -14.74
C SER A 297 -13.63 9.09 -14.19
N LEU A 298 -13.49 8.94 -12.87
CA LEU A 298 -12.36 8.23 -12.24
C LEU A 298 -12.31 6.75 -12.62
N LYS A 299 -13.48 6.09 -12.74
CA LYS A 299 -13.61 4.69 -13.15
C LYS A 299 -13.31 4.50 -14.64
N ARG A 300 -13.59 5.50 -15.48
CA ARG A 300 -13.29 5.48 -16.91
C ARG A 300 -11.82 5.81 -17.20
N ASP A 301 -11.26 6.80 -16.50
CA ASP A 301 -9.87 7.17 -16.65
C ASP A 301 -8.94 5.99 -16.34
N ARG A 302 -7.79 5.96 -17.00
CA ARG A 302 -6.81 4.88 -16.96
C ARG A 302 -5.45 5.41 -16.56
N LEU A 303 -4.80 4.67 -15.66
CA LEU A 303 -3.35 4.64 -15.51
C LEU A 303 -2.81 3.57 -16.46
N PHE A 304 -1.95 3.95 -17.39
CA PHE A 304 -1.26 3.03 -18.27
C PHE A 304 0.11 2.69 -17.70
N VAL A 305 0.46 1.40 -17.72
CA VAL A 305 1.79 0.89 -17.42
C VAL A 305 2.41 0.44 -18.73
N HIS A 306 3.50 1.09 -19.12
CA HIS A 306 4.28 0.74 -20.30
C HIS A 306 5.41 -0.18 -19.86
N ASP A 307 5.52 -1.34 -20.49
CA ASP A 307 6.65 -2.25 -20.25
C ASP A 307 7.79 -2.00 -21.26
N ILE A 308 8.95 -2.60 -20.99
CA ILE A 308 10.14 -2.51 -21.85
C ILE A 308 9.96 -3.23 -23.20
N ASP A 309 8.99 -4.12 -23.31
CA ASP A 309 8.70 -4.91 -24.51
C ASP A 309 7.68 -4.23 -25.45
N GLY A 310 7.16 -3.06 -25.05
CA GLY A 310 6.19 -2.27 -25.80
C GLY A 310 4.74 -2.70 -25.59
N ASN A 311 4.46 -3.57 -24.63
CA ASN A 311 3.09 -3.81 -24.18
C ASN A 311 2.65 -2.69 -23.23
N VAL A 312 1.36 -2.39 -23.30
CA VAL A 312 0.71 -1.43 -22.41
C VAL A 312 -0.40 -2.16 -21.70
N THR A 313 -0.34 -2.16 -20.37
CA THR A 313 -1.45 -2.58 -19.52
C THR A 313 -2.12 -1.35 -18.94
N GLU A 314 -3.38 -1.47 -18.55
CA GLU A 314 -4.14 -0.33 -18.03
C GLU A 314 -4.95 -0.71 -16.80
N HIS A 315 -5.09 0.25 -15.89
CA HIS A 315 -5.88 0.13 -14.68
C HIS A 315 -6.81 1.34 -14.57
N PRO A 316 -8.09 1.16 -14.21
CA PRO A 316 -8.96 2.27 -13.84
C PRO A 316 -8.30 3.13 -12.77
N VAL A 317 -8.25 4.46 -12.95
CA VAL A 317 -7.64 5.36 -11.96
C VAL A 317 -8.33 5.22 -10.60
N TYR A 318 -9.64 4.99 -10.57
CA TYR A 318 -10.38 4.68 -9.35
C TYR A 318 -9.80 3.49 -8.55
N ARG A 319 -9.24 2.47 -9.21
CA ARG A 319 -8.54 1.36 -8.53
C ARG A 319 -7.15 1.75 -8.02
N CYS A 320 -6.53 2.74 -8.67
CA CYS A 320 -5.22 3.26 -8.33
C CYS A 320 -5.26 4.28 -7.17
N ILE A 321 -6.44 4.73 -6.74
CA ILE A 321 -6.56 5.73 -5.67
C ILE A 321 -6.40 5.08 -4.31
N TYR A 322 -5.55 5.70 -3.48
CA TYR A 322 -5.51 5.53 -2.04
C TYR A 322 -5.92 6.84 -1.36
N TYR A 323 -6.88 6.76 -0.43
CA TYR A 323 -7.30 7.92 0.36
C TYR A 323 -7.94 7.48 1.68
N GLU A 324 -7.66 8.22 2.75
CA GLU A 324 -8.20 8.02 4.11
C GLU A 324 -9.21 9.11 4.45
N ILE A 325 -10.35 8.70 4.99
CA ILE A 325 -11.40 9.55 5.53
C ILE A 325 -11.54 9.24 7.02
N VAL A 326 -11.30 10.25 7.85
CA VAL A 326 -11.52 10.19 9.30
C VAL A 326 -12.77 10.99 9.64
N ASP A 327 -13.76 10.32 10.23
CA ASP A 327 -15.02 10.93 10.65
C ASP A 327 -15.38 10.38 12.05
N GLY A 328 -15.09 11.19 13.07
CA GLY A 328 -15.13 10.79 14.48
C GLY A 328 -14.24 9.58 14.76
N ASP A 329 -14.84 8.55 15.35
CA ASP A 329 -14.19 7.27 15.68
C ASP A 329 -14.28 6.25 14.55
N LYS A 330 -14.56 6.68 13.31
CA LYS A 330 -14.65 5.80 12.15
C LYS A 330 -13.66 6.23 11.09
N THR A 331 -12.66 5.39 10.86
CA THR A 331 -11.69 5.55 9.76
C THR A 331 -12.11 4.68 8.58
N LYS A 332 -12.26 5.31 7.41
CA LYS A 332 -12.56 4.63 6.14
C LYS A 332 -11.43 4.87 5.16
N ILE A 333 -11.02 3.83 4.43
CA ILE A 333 -9.90 3.89 3.49
C ILE A 333 -10.36 3.34 2.15
N ILE A 334 -10.04 4.03 1.06
CA ILE A 334 -10.17 3.47 -0.28
C ILE A 334 -8.81 2.95 -0.74
N PHE A 335 -8.81 1.72 -1.24
CA PHE A 335 -7.67 1.12 -1.94
C PHE A 335 -8.18 0.05 -2.91
N ASP A 336 -7.54 -0.09 -4.08
CA ASP A 336 -7.97 -1.05 -5.12
C ASP A 336 -9.45 -0.89 -5.49
N GLY A 337 -9.95 0.35 -5.45
CA GLY A 337 -11.34 0.69 -5.78
C GLY A 337 -12.38 0.16 -4.79
N LYS A 338 -11.96 -0.26 -3.59
CA LYS A 338 -12.83 -0.75 -2.52
C LYS A 338 -12.68 0.13 -1.29
N TRP A 339 -13.80 0.43 -0.66
CA TRP A 339 -13.83 1.09 0.65
C TRP A 339 -13.73 0.05 1.76
N TYR A 340 -12.89 0.33 2.75
CA TYR A 340 -12.70 -0.45 3.95
C TYR A 340 -12.99 0.43 5.16
N GLU A 341 -13.65 -0.14 6.17
CA GLU A 341 -13.82 0.47 7.48
C GLU A 341 -12.94 -0.25 8.48
N VAL A 342 -12.22 0.52 9.28
CA VAL A 342 -11.40 -0.02 10.38
C VAL A 342 -12.30 -0.44 11.53
N ASP A 343 -12.06 -1.63 12.11
CA ASP A 343 -12.90 -2.20 13.16
C ASP A 343 -12.95 -1.29 14.42
N ALA A 344 -14.17 -1.01 14.90
CA ALA A 344 -14.39 -0.12 16.05
C ALA A 344 -13.70 -0.61 17.34
N THR A 345 -13.57 -1.93 17.53
CA THR A 345 -12.84 -2.50 18.68
C THR A 345 -11.35 -2.17 18.60
N PHE A 346 -10.79 -2.22 17.40
CA PHE A 346 -9.39 -1.83 17.18
C PHE A 346 -9.19 -0.33 17.44
N ILE A 347 -10.10 0.51 16.94
CA ILE A 347 -10.06 1.96 17.20
C ILE A 347 -10.16 2.24 18.71
N GLY A 348 -11.05 1.56 19.42
CA GLY A 348 -11.20 1.67 20.88
C GLY A 348 -9.90 1.34 21.62
N ARG A 349 -9.21 0.25 21.28
CA ARG A 349 -7.91 -0.10 21.87
C ARG A 349 -6.84 0.95 21.62
N ILE A 350 -6.81 1.52 20.42
CA ILE A 350 -5.87 2.60 20.10
C ILE A 350 -6.17 3.84 20.94
N ALA A 351 -7.45 4.21 21.09
CA ALA A 351 -7.87 5.32 21.94
C ALA A 351 -7.46 5.12 23.40
N GLU A 352 -7.69 3.92 23.95
CA GLU A 352 -7.25 3.56 25.31
C GLU A 352 -5.73 3.72 25.48
N THR A 353 -4.92 3.23 24.52
CA THR A 353 -3.46 3.42 24.57
C THR A 353 -3.07 4.90 24.45
N LEU A 354 -3.74 5.68 23.60
CA LEU A 354 -3.47 7.11 23.45
C LEU A 354 -3.77 7.91 24.71
N ASP A 355 -4.79 7.53 25.47
CA ASP A 355 -5.13 8.18 26.73
C ASP A 355 -4.01 8.02 27.77
N LEU A 356 -3.26 6.90 27.73
CA LEU A 356 -2.10 6.68 28.57
C LEU A 356 -0.89 7.56 28.20
N VAL A 357 -0.76 7.97 26.93
CA VAL A 357 0.34 8.84 26.47
C VAL A 357 0.23 10.21 27.15
N GLN A 358 1.20 10.62 27.95
CA GLN A 358 1.10 11.89 28.67
C GLN A 358 1.37 13.09 27.74
N ILE A 359 0.68 14.21 27.97
CA ILE A 359 1.11 15.49 27.39
C ILE A 359 2.35 15.96 28.16
N SER A 360 3.41 16.34 27.44
CA SER A 360 4.65 16.80 28.07
C SER A 360 4.42 18.08 28.87
N THR A 361 5.07 18.19 30.03
CA THR A 361 5.08 19.42 30.83
C THR A 361 6.16 20.41 30.38
N LEU A 362 6.97 20.05 29.38
CA LEU A 362 7.97 20.95 28.81
C LEU A 362 7.28 22.11 28.07
N SER A 363 7.78 23.32 28.31
CA SER A 363 7.36 24.49 27.55
C SER A 363 8.20 24.59 26.29
N PHE A 364 7.55 24.82 25.16
CA PHE A 364 8.19 25.04 23.87
C PHE A 364 7.75 26.39 23.29
N PRO A 365 8.64 27.14 22.64
CA PRO A 365 8.23 28.39 22.02
C PRO A 365 7.29 28.10 20.84
N PRO A 366 6.35 29.00 20.54
CA PRO A 366 5.50 28.85 19.35
C PRO A 366 6.33 28.94 18.07
N VAL A 367 5.87 28.27 17.02
CA VAL A 367 6.49 28.21 15.69
C VAL A 367 6.21 29.50 14.94
N GLU A 368 7.23 30.12 14.37
CA GLU A 368 7.06 31.38 13.64
C GLU A 368 6.49 31.17 12.24
N VAL A 369 5.49 31.97 11.86
CA VAL A 369 4.95 32.07 10.50
C VAL A 369 5.05 33.51 9.99
N TRP A 370 5.32 33.70 8.70
CA TRP A 370 5.41 35.04 8.09
C TRP A 370 4.98 35.03 6.62
N ALA A 371 4.74 36.21 6.06
CA ALA A 371 4.48 36.38 4.63
C ALA A 371 5.74 36.91 3.92
N GLU A 372 6.13 36.27 2.82
CA GLU A 372 7.27 36.70 2.01
C GLU A 372 6.93 36.49 0.53
N GLY A 373 6.98 37.57 -0.27
CA GLY A 373 6.64 37.51 -1.69
C GLY A 373 5.23 36.98 -1.99
N GLY A 374 4.24 37.30 -1.13
CA GLY A 374 2.85 36.84 -1.28
C GLY A 374 2.61 35.37 -0.91
N LYS A 375 3.62 34.65 -0.40
CA LYS A 375 3.49 33.27 0.07
C LYS A 375 3.64 33.21 1.60
N SER A 376 2.78 32.42 2.24
CA SER A 376 2.92 32.10 3.66
C SER A 376 4.09 31.13 3.85
N LYS A 377 5.08 31.54 4.65
CA LYS A 377 6.20 30.72 5.09
C LYS A 377 6.03 30.33 6.56
N ILE A 378 6.65 29.21 6.90
CA ILE A 378 6.74 28.69 8.27
C ILE A 378 8.21 28.45 8.58
N GLU A 379 8.59 28.66 9.84
CA GLU A 379 9.93 28.38 10.35
C GLU A 379 10.34 26.94 10.04
N SER A 380 11.57 26.73 9.58
CA SER A 380 12.06 25.38 9.29
C SER A 380 12.29 24.60 10.60
N GLU A 381 12.26 23.25 10.54
CA GLU A 381 12.52 22.41 11.73
C GLU A 381 13.88 22.77 12.38
N GLY A 382 14.92 22.99 11.55
CA GLY A 382 16.26 23.34 12.03
C GLY A 382 16.35 24.74 12.66
N ASP A 383 15.67 25.73 12.09
CA ASP A 383 15.64 27.09 12.66
C ASP A 383 14.89 27.08 14.00
N TYR A 384 13.75 26.36 14.04
CA TYR A 384 12.97 26.16 15.26
C TYR A 384 13.80 25.50 16.36
N ASN A 385 14.47 24.38 16.04
CA ASN A 385 15.31 23.65 16.99
C ASN A 385 16.42 24.55 17.56
N THR A 386 17.04 25.38 16.72
CA THR A 386 18.06 26.34 17.15
C THR A 386 17.50 27.37 18.13
N ARG A 387 16.34 27.95 17.83
CA ARG A 387 15.68 28.95 18.67
C ARG A 387 15.18 28.36 20.00
N ALA A 388 14.56 27.18 19.95
CA ALA A 388 14.09 26.46 21.13
C ALA A 388 15.25 26.05 22.05
N ALA A 389 16.37 25.58 21.49
CA ALA A 389 17.58 25.28 22.24
C ALA A 389 18.12 26.50 22.99
N ALA A 390 18.20 27.65 22.32
CA ALA A 390 18.68 28.90 22.93
C ALA A 390 17.73 29.42 24.02
N ALA A 391 16.41 29.37 23.79
CA ALA A 391 15.41 29.89 24.72
C ALA A 391 15.33 29.09 26.04
N HIS A 392 15.54 27.79 25.98
CA HIS A 392 15.37 26.89 27.14
C HIS A 392 16.67 26.23 27.63
N GLY A 393 17.82 26.58 27.03
CA GLY A 393 19.11 26.02 27.40
C GLY A 393 19.23 24.52 27.10
N TYR A 394 18.55 24.04 26.05
CA TYR A 394 18.63 22.64 25.61
C TYR A 394 19.85 22.43 24.73
N PHE A 395 20.35 21.19 24.67
CA PHE A 395 21.44 20.82 23.78
C PHE A 395 20.89 20.53 22.38
N LEU A 396 21.31 21.33 21.39
CA LEU A 396 20.93 21.17 19.98
C LEU A 396 21.65 19.98 19.34
N LEU A 397 20.88 18.95 18.98
CA LEU A 397 21.35 17.72 18.35
C LEU A 397 20.79 17.49 16.95
N ASP A 398 19.99 18.43 16.43
CA ASP A 398 19.52 18.46 15.03
C ASP A 398 20.67 18.17 14.05
N LYS A 399 20.46 17.16 13.19
CA LYS A 399 21.37 16.63 12.17
C LYS A 399 22.69 16.08 12.74
N LYS A 400 22.78 15.81 14.05
CA LYS A 400 23.98 15.21 14.69
C LYS A 400 23.89 13.69 14.70
N LEU A 401 24.25 13.11 13.56
CA LEU A 401 24.12 11.68 13.31
C LEU A 401 25.22 10.84 13.99
N VAL A 402 24.82 9.67 14.46
CA VAL A 402 25.67 8.64 15.07
C VAL A 402 25.61 7.38 14.22
N LYS A 403 26.74 7.00 13.62
CA LYS A 403 26.86 5.75 12.84
C LYS A 403 26.85 4.53 13.74
N THR A 404 26.00 3.55 13.46
CA THR A 404 26.01 2.23 14.10
C THR A 404 26.03 1.12 13.05
N ASP A 405 26.53 -0.04 13.44
CA ASP A 405 26.53 -1.26 12.61
C ASP A 405 25.24 -2.07 12.85
N ARG A 406 24.38 -1.63 13.78
CA ARG A 406 23.08 -2.25 14.11
C ARG A 406 21.88 -1.65 13.37
N ALA A 407 22.11 -0.64 12.54
CA ALA A 407 21.10 -0.02 11.71
C ALA A 407 21.67 0.27 10.31
N THR A 408 20.79 0.26 9.31
CA THR A 408 21.17 0.49 7.90
C THR A 408 21.49 1.95 7.60
N SER A 409 21.04 2.87 8.45
CA SER A 409 21.26 4.32 8.33
C SER A 409 21.92 4.89 9.59
N SER A 410 22.52 6.07 9.46
CA SER A 410 23.03 6.79 10.62
C SER A 410 21.86 7.33 11.45
N ILE A 411 21.97 7.25 12.78
CA ILE A 411 20.86 7.55 13.68
C ILE A 411 21.11 8.88 14.37
N GLU A 412 20.11 9.72 14.38
CA GLU A 412 20.04 10.89 15.24
C GLU A 412 19.51 10.50 16.62
N LEU A 413 20.23 10.88 17.68
CA LEU A 413 19.83 10.52 19.04
C LEU A 413 18.50 11.17 19.44
N CYS A 414 18.37 12.46 19.13
CA CYS A 414 17.19 13.31 19.24
C CYS A 414 17.52 14.66 18.60
N ASP A 415 16.53 15.54 18.44
CA ASP A 415 16.75 16.90 17.92
C ASP A 415 17.20 17.86 19.03
N LEU A 416 16.59 17.72 20.23
CA LEU A 416 16.93 18.49 21.42
C LEU A 416 17.09 17.55 22.63
N LEU A 417 18.13 17.74 23.42
CA LEU A 417 18.34 17.03 24.69
C LEU A 417 18.29 18.02 25.85
N THR A 418 17.46 17.74 26.85
CA THR A 418 17.40 18.56 28.07
C THR A 418 18.44 18.09 29.10
N PRO A 419 18.85 18.96 30.05
CA PRO A 419 19.66 18.55 31.21
C PRO A 419 19.00 17.46 32.08
N ALA A 420 17.67 17.36 32.06
CA ALA A 420 16.89 16.36 32.80
C ALA A 420 16.67 15.06 32.02
N LYS A 421 17.47 14.80 30.97
CA LYS A 421 17.45 13.57 30.15
C LYS A 421 16.15 13.35 29.36
N GLN A 422 15.48 14.42 28.96
CA GLN A 422 14.41 14.33 27.97
C GLN A 422 15.00 14.40 26.56
N LEU A 423 14.70 13.40 25.74
CA LEU A 423 15.09 13.26 24.34
C LEU A 423 13.91 13.74 23.49
N VAL A 424 13.99 14.98 23.00
CA VAL A 424 12.92 15.61 22.23
C VAL A 424 13.17 15.37 20.74
N HIS A 425 12.21 14.75 20.09
CA HIS A 425 12.17 14.57 18.63
C HIS A 425 11.13 15.52 18.04
N VAL A 426 11.45 16.22 16.97
CA VAL A 426 10.70 17.37 16.47
C VAL A 426 10.25 17.14 15.03
N LYS A 427 8.97 17.38 14.74
CA LYS A 427 8.46 17.33 13.36
C LYS A 427 7.36 18.35 13.06
N HIS A 428 7.37 18.90 11.86
CA HIS A 428 6.24 19.67 11.33
C HIS A 428 5.03 18.80 11.02
N ARG A 429 3.84 19.28 11.43
CA ARG A 429 2.56 18.71 11.01
C ARG A 429 2.36 18.77 9.48
N LYS A 430 2.97 19.74 8.79
CA LYS A 430 2.86 19.91 7.32
C LYS A 430 3.35 18.71 6.50
N GLY A 431 4.19 17.84 7.06
CA GLY A 431 4.62 16.60 6.41
C GLY A 431 3.52 15.54 6.26
N GLY A 432 2.30 15.85 6.75
CA GLY A 432 1.20 14.90 6.82
C GLY A 432 1.52 13.74 7.76
N SER A 433 0.71 12.70 7.67
CA SER A 433 0.82 11.54 8.54
C SER A 433 2.17 10.80 8.37
N ALA A 434 2.71 10.74 7.15
CA ALA A 434 4.01 10.13 6.86
C ALA A 434 5.17 10.77 7.66
N GLY A 435 5.17 12.09 7.82
CA GLY A 435 6.17 12.80 8.62
C GLY A 435 6.09 12.43 10.11
N LEU A 436 4.87 12.28 10.65
CA LEU A 436 4.64 11.90 12.04
C LEU A 436 5.00 10.44 12.31
N SER A 437 4.69 9.54 11.38
CA SER A 437 5.13 8.15 11.49
C SER A 437 6.65 8.01 11.49
N HIS A 438 7.36 8.80 10.67
CA HIS A 438 8.81 8.86 10.71
C HIS A 438 9.33 9.38 12.07
N LEU A 439 8.69 10.43 12.62
CA LEU A 439 9.03 10.97 13.94
C LEU A 439 8.96 9.90 15.04
N PHE A 440 7.88 9.14 15.10
CA PHE A 440 7.70 8.09 16.13
C PHE A 440 8.70 6.94 15.96
N ALA A 441 8.96 6.52 14.71
CA ALA A 441 9.95 5.50 14.42
C ALA A 441 11.37 5.96 14.78
N GLN A 442 11.74 7.21 14.47
CA GLN A 442 13.04 7.79 14.79
C GLN A 442 13.31 7.77 16.30
N GLY A 443 12.35 8.24 17.11
CA GLY A 443 12.49 8.21 18.57
C GLY A 443 12.54 6.80 19.15
N GLY A 444 11.71 5.89 18.63
CA GLY A 444 11.72 4.47 19.01
C GLY A 444 13.08 3.81 18.77
N VAL A 445 13.59 3.91 17.54
CA VAL A 445 14.87 3.29 17.12
C VAL A 445 16.06 3.90 17.86
N ALA A 446 16.08 5.23 18.03
CA ALA A 446 17.16 5.91 18.73
C ALA A 446 17.23 5.47 20.20
N ALA A 447 16.09 5.40 20.90
CA ALA A 447 16.02 4.94 22.28
C ALA A 447 16.41 3.47 22.43
N GLU A 448 15.91 2.59 21.55
CA GLU A 448 16.23 1.16 21.57
C GLU A 448 17.73 0.90 21.40
N ILE A 449 18.36 1.55 20.42
CA ILE A 449 19.79 1.39 20.16
C ILE A 449 20.62 2.05 21.26
N MET A 450 20.20 3.19 21.80
CA MET A 450 20.84 3.79 22.97
C MET A 450 20.83 2.83 24.17
N LEU A 451 19.71 2.11 24.41
CA LEU A 451 19.59 1.13 25.49
C LEU A 451 20.48 -0.09 25.28
N GLY A 452 20.42 -0.68 24.08
CA GLY A 452 21.02 -1.98 23.79
C GLY A 452 22.48 -1.96 23.33
N ASP A 453 23.01 -0.82 22.88
CA ASP A 453 24.31 -0.75 22.20
C ASP A 453 25.33 0.18 22.91
N LYS A 454 26.30 -0.43 23.59
CA LYS A 454 27.43 0.28 24.22
C LYS A 454 28.34 0.97 23.20
N ALA A 455 28.54 0.39 22.01
CA ALA A 455 29.36 0.99 20.96
C ALA A 455 28.68 2.23 20.39
N PHE A 456 27.37 2.18 20.19
CA PHE A 456 26.57 3.36 19.86
C PHE A 456 26.69 4.44 20.93
N ARG A 457 26.47 4.12 22.21
CA ARG A 457 26.63 5.08 23.32
C ARG A 457 28.02 5.72 23.34
N LYS A 458 29.09 4.96 23.05
CA LYS A 458 30.46 5.51 22.93
C LYS A 458 30.57 6.55 21.80
N LYS A 459 29.96 6.30 20.64
CA LYS A 459 29.94 7.24 19.52
C LYS A 459 29.03 8.44 19.81
N ALA A 460 27.83 8.21 20.36
CA ALA A 460 26.91 9.25 20.79
C ALA A 460 27.56 10.22 21.79
N ARG A 461 28.28 9.71 22.79
CA ARG A 461 29.05 10.54 23.74
C ARG A 461 30.11 11.42 23.07
N LYS A 462 30.74 10.96 21.98
CA LYS A 462 31.68 11.81 21.22
C LYS A 462 30.96 12.97 20.55
N VAL A 463 29.81 12.69 19.94
CA VAL A 463 28.95 13.70 19.31
C VAL A 463 28.46 14.70 20.36
N LEU A 464 27.90 14.21 21.47
CA LEU A 464 27.41 15.04 22.58
C LEU A 464 28.51 15.94 23.15
N ARG A 465 29.73 15.42 23.37
CA ARG A 465 30.87 16.22 23.83
C ARG A 465 31.23 17.35 22.85
N GLY A 466 31.05 17.13 21.55
CA GLY A 466 31.27 18.16 20.52
C GLY A 466 30.21 19.26 20.52
N VAL A 467 28.99 18.95 20.98
CA VAL A 467 27.91 19.94 21.18
C VAL A 467 28.12 20.70 22.49
N ASN A 468 28.24 19.98 23.60
CA ASN A 468 28.53 20.55 24.92
C ASN A 468 29.16 19.49 25.84
N PRO A 469 30.26 19.79 26.56
CA PRO A 469 30.87 18.84 27.50
C PRO A 469 29.91 18.28 28.55
N ALA A 470 28.95 19.07 29.04
CA ALA A 470 27.95 18.64 30.03
C ALA A 470 26.97 17.62 29.45
N ALA A 471 26.65 17.70 28.15
CA ALA A 471 25.75 16.76 27.48
C ALA A 471 26.33 15.34 27.37
N ARG A 472 27.66 15.21 27.35
CA ARG A 472 28.36 13.91 27.26
C ARG A 472 27.91 12.95 28.35
N ASP A 473 27.80 13.44 29.58
CA ASP A 473 27.54 12.60 30.75
C ASP A 473 26.06 12.29 30.97
N LEU A 474 25.17 12.91 30.19
CA LEU A 474 23.76 12.57 30.14
C LEU A 474 23.50 11.19 29.51
N VAL A 475 24.44 10.62 28.76
CA VAL A 475 24.36 9.25 28.23
C VAL A 475 25.49 8.41 28.82
N PRO A 476 25.26 7.61 29.88
CA PRO A 476 26.30 6.79 30.50
C PRO A 476 26.69 5.61 29.59
N LEU A 477 27.95 5.18 29.65
CA LEU A 477 28.44 4.05 28.84
C LEU A 477 27.93 2.70 29.31
N ASP A 478 27.89 2.48 30.63
CA ASP A 478 27.70 1.15 31.22
C ASP A 478 26.36 1.01 31.95
N THR A 479 25.93 2.03 32.68
CA THR A 479 24.80 1.97 33.62
C THR A 479 23.58 2.77 33.15
N LEU A 480 23.21 2.64 31.87
CA LEU A 480 22.03 3.32 31.35
C LEU A 480 20.75 2.68 31.91
N LYS A 481 19.96 3.48 32.62
CA LYS A 481 18.63 3.12 33.09
C LYS A 481 17.61 3.88 32.24
N SER A 482 16.82 3.18 31.44
CA SER A 482 15.80 3.78 30.57
C SER A 482 14.78 4.62 31.34
N ALA A 483 14.44 4.23 32.57
CA ALA A 483 13.53 4.97 33.45
C ALA A 483 14.00 6.40 33.80
N ASP A 484 15.30 6.68 33.69
CA ASP A 484 15.82 8.04 33.89
C ASP A 484 15.49 8.97 32.70
N TYR A 485 15.11 8.42 31.55
CA TYR A 485 14.89 9.15 30.31
C TYR A 485 13.41 9.28 29.99
N GLU A 486 13.09 10.37 29.32
CA GLU A 486 11.78 10.62 28.73
C GLU A 486 11.95 10.85 27.23
N ILE A 487 11.19 10.13 26.41
CA ILE A 487 11.11 10.37 24.97
C ILE A 487 9.94 11.31 24.73
N VAL A 488 10.23 12.48 24.17
CA VAL A 488 9.22 13.53 23.91
C VAL A 488 9.04 13.69 22.41
N PHE A 489 7.83 13.44 21.91
CA PHE A 489 7.50 13.72 20.52
C PHE A 489 6.85 15.10 20.40
N LEU A 490 7.58 16.06 19.84
CA LEU A 490 7.13 17.45 19.64
C LEU A 490 6.63 17.66 18.21
N ILE A 491 5.38 18.08 18.09
CA ILE A 491 4.72 18.34 16.81
C ILE A 491 4.53 19.85 16.63
N LEU A 492 5.19 20.39 15.61
CA LEU A 492 5.16 21.81 15.28
C LEU A 492 3.89 22.18 14.50
N GLY A 493 3.29 23.30 14.89
CA GLY A 493 2.07 23.84 14.29
C GLY A 493 0.77 23.30 14.90
N GLU A 494 0.83 22.67 16.08
CA GLU A 494 -0.32 22.07 16.76
C GLU A 494 -0.35 22.47 18.23
N ASP A 495 -1.55 22.58 18.81
CA ASP A 495 -1.72 22.83 20.24
C ASP A 495 -1.72 21.52 21.03
N SER A 496 -0.99 21.47 22.15
CA SER A 496 -0.94 20.29 23.03
C SER A 496 -2.32 19.83 23.52
N ALA A 497 -3.28 20.75 23.69
CA ALA A 497 -4.63 20.44 24.17
C ALA A 497 -5.47 19.67 23.13
N THR A 498 -5.25 19.91 21.84
CA THR A 498 -6.01 19.29 20.74
C THR A 498 -5.21 18.24 19.97
N LEU A 499 -3.92 18.09 20.30
CA LEU A 499 -2.94 17.31 19.56
C LEU A 499 -3.41 15.87 19.32
N LYS A 500 -3.78 15.16 20.40
CA LYS A 500 -4.17 13.75 20.32
C LYS A 500 -5.40 13.53 19.44
N GLN A 501 -6.40 14.42 19.53
CA GLN A 501 -7.62 14.31 18.73
C GLN A 501 -7.31 14.56 17.25
N ASN A 502 -6.47 15.55 16.97
CA ASN A 502 -6.16 16.02 15.63
C ASN A 502 -5.13 15.16 14.88
N LEU A 503 -4.57 14.11 15.50
CA LEU A 503 -3.68 13.16 14.82
C LEU A 503 -4.47 12.30 13.81
N PRO A 504 -3.93 12.09 12.59
CA PRO A 504 -4.44 11.08 11.64
C PRO A 504 -4.48 9.67 12.25
N PHE A 505 -5.33 8.78 11.74
CA PHE A 505 -5.53 7.46 12.37
C PHE A 505 -4.25 6.62 12.40
N PHE A 506 -3.51 6.53 11.30
CA PHE A 506 -2.28 5.73 11.30
C PHE A 506 -1.13 6.38 12.08
N SER A 507 -1.12 7.72 12.20
CA SER A 507 -0.24 8.40 13.15
C SER A 507 -0.57 8.05 14.61
N LYS A 508 -1.86 7.99 14.98
CA LYS A 508 -2.32 7.49 16.29
C LYS A 508 -1.85 6.06 16.55
N VAL A 509 -2.06 5.19 15.58
CA VAL A 509 -1.67 3.79 15.60
C VAL A 509 -0.15 3.60 15.74
N ASN A 510 0.65 4.41 15.07
CA ASN A 510 2.12 4.38 15.17
C ASN A 510 2.64 4.98 16.46
N LEU A 511 1.99 6.04 16.98
CA LEU A 511 2.27 6.57 18.31
C LEU A 511 1.97 5.53 19.39
N SER A 512 0.83 4.85 19.36
CA SER A 512 0.47 3.80 20.33
C SER A 512 1.50 2.68 20.34
N LYS A 513 1.96 2.22 19.16
CA LYS A 513 3.01 1.20 19.04
C LYS A 513 4.36 1.68 19.59
N ALA A 514 4.76 2.91 19.26
CA ALA A 514 6.00 3.51 19.78
C ALA A 514 5.93 3.65 21.31
N PHE A 515 4.80 4.13 21.84
CA PHE A 515 4.53 4.25 23.26
C PHE A 515 4.64 2.91 23.98
N GLU A 516 3.92 1.88 23.53
CA GLU A 516 3.96 0.53 24.12
C GLU A 516 5.37 -0.05 24.08
N ASN A 517 6.05 0.04 22.94
CA ASN A 517 7.41 -0.48 22.77
C ASN A 517 8.42 0.20 23.72
N LEU A 518 8.36 1.53 23.85
CA LEU A 518 9.25 2.34 24.67
C LEU A 518 8.96 2.17 26.17
N THR A 519 7.69 2.17 26.56
CA THR A 519 7.28 1.98 27.97
C THR A 519 7.58 0.57 28.46
N GLN A 520 7.40 -0.47 27.63
CA GLN A 520 7.87 -1.83 27.94
C GLN A 520 9.39 -1.91 28.17
N ARG A 521 10.16 -1.02 27.51
CA ARG A 521 11.60 -0.85 27.72
C ARG A 521 11.93 0.05 28.91
N GLY A 522 10.93 0.54 29.64
CA GLY A 522 11.07 1.34 30.85
C GLY A 522 11.25 2.84 30.62
N TYR A 523 11.10 3.35 29.40
CA TYR A 523 11.14 4.79 29.14
C TYR A 523 9.85 5.48 29.59
N ARG A 524 9.96 6.73 30.04
CA ARG A 524 8.81 7.64 30.05
C ARG A 524 8.59 8.16 28.63
N VAL A 525 7.34 8.33 28.23
CA VAL A 525 7.00 8.79 26.89
C VAL A 525 5.91 9.85 27.00
N SER A 526 6.13 10.99 26.34
CA SER A 526 5.17 12.07 26.28
C SER A 526 5.12 12.69 24.88
N ILE A 527 4.05 13.45 24.63
CA ILE A 527 3.83 14.16 23.37
C ILE A 527 3.54 15.64 23.65
N ALA A 528 3.97 16.53 22.77
CA ALA A 528 3.78 17.96 22.90
C ALA A 528 3.43 18.61 21.56
N GLY A 529 2.66 19.69 21.59
CA GLY A 529 2.40 20.57 20.47
C GLY A 529 3.09 21.93 20.68
N ALA A 530 3.61 22.51 19.60
CA ALA A 530 4.01 23.92 19.56
C ALA A 530 3.09 24.69 18.60
N PRO A 531 2.20 25.58 19.08
CA PRO A 531 1.29 26.33 18.23
C PRO A 531 2.04 27.34 17.35
N THR A 532 1.37 27.91 16.34
CA THR A 532 1.97 28.94 15.49
C THR A 532 1.80 30.35 16.06
N THR A 533 2.77 31.22 15.81
CA THR A 533 2.69 32.67 16.07
C THR A 533 3.19 33.45 14.86
N GLN A 534 2.65 34.65 14.63
CA GLN A 534 3.22 35.56 13.63
C GLN A 534 4.63 35.95 14.05
N ARG A 535 5.58 35.86 13.12
CA ARG A 535 6.94 36.35 13.31
C ARG A 535 6.89 37.86 13.50
N LEU A 536 7.24 38.31 14.69
CA LEU A 536 7.44 39.72 14.94
C LEU A 536 8.72 40.12 14.18
N THR A 537 8.58 40.98 13.19
CA THR A 537 9.71 41.52 12.44
C THR A 537 10.68 42.20 13.42
N PRO A 538 12.00 41.91 13.37
CA PRO A 538 13.00 42.83 13.87
C PRO A 538 12.95 44.15 13.11
#